data_AF-A0A7X0IYF1-F1
#
_entry.id   AF-A0A7X0IYF1-F1
#
_cell.length_a   1.000
_cell.length_b   1.000
_cell.length_c   1.000
_cell.angle_alpha   90.00
_cell.angle_beta   90.00
_cell.angle_gamma   90.00
#
_symmetry.space_group_name_H-M   'P 1'
#
loop_
_entity.id
_entity.type
_entity.pdbx_description
1 polymer ?
#
loop_
_entity_poly.entity_id
_entity_poly.type
_entity_poly.pdbx_seq_one_letter_code
_entity_poly.pdbx_strand_id
1 'polypeptide(L)'
;MARKRHRHHLALALSLGVLTPWGARAEGQDNLPLYKMLRSLEFVQDSVVAGDSSAGEMQRFLLATIDARLRNADKSIFEDTRNSDAALAYAMSGGNPETLEYLMQRDINGNFDNRVADVLRKYLNGKGLLVVNTLADIAKEYRGKPIGPYLSLIAGNVMSGKNAMAALKLYDWARLLAPGTVVEESALRRSLALCADAGMVPQGIEYARRYTRRFLHSPYASQFADLFVQLVVDHDSDVKQQDIIDILASMDPPRQREIYLRMARRAAIAGKADLAALAAGRAQAISSDGSDAFGALAGFYGGIAGVSTPDVEAAISNLNQMPAGELNARDRALRDAATAVADEILRAPDPASLGQGNVPNLPNQQNTEHDAAVTIKTGGQSPGIAGVEQGAAAKAAPVSKGGGQEADSSFNAFVTTSRSKLDAIDGMLKQGSH
;
A
#
# COMPACT_ATOMS: atom_id res chain seq x y z
N MET A 1 58.39 -59.32 43.36
CA MET A 1 57.48 -59.75 44.45
C MET A 1 56.08 -59.84 43.88
N ALA A 2 55.41 -61.00 44.09
CA ALA A 2 53.96 -61.32 44.06
C ALA A 2 52.98 -60.35 43.32
N ARG A 3 51.99 -60.77 42.50
CA ARG A 3 51.27 -62.05 42.40
C ARG A 3 50.31 -62.03 41.17
N LYS A 4 50.14 -63.23 40.59
CA LYS A 4 48.94 -63.85 39.97
C LYS A 4 48.26 -63.25 38.72
N ARG A 5 48.46 -63.99 37.62
CA ARG A 5 47.48 -64.22 36.54
C ARG A 5 46.26 -64.99 37.07
N HIS A 6 45.07 -64.59 36.64
CA HIS A 6 43.95 -65.49 36.34
C HIS A 6 43.20 -64.95 35.12
N ARG A 7 43.22 -65.74 34.04
CA ARG A 7 42.24 -65.68 32.94
C ARG A 7 40.98 -66.35 33.46
N HIS A 8 39.78 -65.91 33.07
CA HIS A 8 38.65 -66.77 32.66
C HIS A 8 37.42 -65.94 32.24
N HIS A 9 37.02 -66.17 30.99
CA HIS A 9 35.67 -66.19 30.40
C HIS A 9 34.79 -64.92 30.35
N LEU A 10 34.77 -64.38 29.12
CA LEU A 10 33.63 -63.89 28.35
C LEU A 10 32.23 -64.23 28.92
N ALA A 11 31.45 -63.19 29.22
CA ALA A 11 29.99 -63.21 29.14
C ALA A 11 29.52 -61.80 28.75
N LEU A 12 29.40 -61.58 27.44
CA LEU A 12 28.85 -60.36 26.86
C LEU A 12 27.32 -60.47 26.92
N ALA A 13 26.70 -59.91 27.95
CA ALA A 13 25.26 -59.81 28.05
C ALA A 13 24.77 -58.66 27.14
N LEU A 14 24.30 -59.02 25.94
CA LEU A 14 23.51 -58.15 25.07
C LEU A 14 22.12 -57.97 25.72
N SER A 15 21.92 -56.87 26.44
CA SER A 15 20.58 -56.42 26.82
C SER A 15 19.89 -55.87 25.58
N LEU A 16 18.97 -56.68 25.04
CA LEU A 16 18.03 -56.27 24.00
C LEU A 16 17.07 -55.24 24.62
N GLY A 17 17.41 -53.96 24.50
CA GLY A 17 16.49 -52.87 24.84
C GLY A 17 15.31 -52.91 23.87
N VAL A 18 14.13 -53.25 24.39
CA VAL A 18 12.87 -53.08 23.68
C VAL A 18 12.69 -51.58 23.44
N LEU A 19 13.08 -51.12 22.25
CA LEU A 19 12.65 -49.85 21.70
C LEU A 19 11.13 -49.97 21.51
N THR A 20 10.36 -49.55 22.51
CA THR A 20 8.98 -49.14 22.29
C THR A 20 9.03 -48.04 21.23
N PRO A 21 8.44 -48.23 20.04
CA PRO A 21 8.36 -47.15 19.07
C PRO A 21 7.51 -46.06 19.72
N TRP A 22 8.18 -45.02 20.22
CA TRP A 22 7.55 -43.75 20.47
C TRP A 22 6.91 -43.37 19.15
N GLY A 23 5.58 -43.40 19.11
CA GLY A 23 4.83 -43.09 17.90
C GLY A 23 5.28 -41.72 17.41
N ALA A 24 6.09 -41.72 16.35
CA ALA A 24 6.14 -40.59 15.46
C ALA A 24 4.71 -40.49 14.90
N ARG A 25 3.87 -39.68 15.55
CA ARG A 25 2.68 -39.15 14.90
C ARG A 25 3.23 -38.40 13.70
N ALA A 26 3.13 -39.02 12.52
CA ALA A 26 3.07 -38.26 11.29
C ALA A 26 1.96 -37.23 11.53
N GLU A 27 2.33 -35.94 11.65
CA GLU A 27 1.38 -34.85 11.49
C GLU A 27 0.71 -35.12 10.15
N GLY A 28 -0.57 -35.52 10.19
CA GLY A 28 -1.35 -35.73 8.99
C GLY A 28 -1.24 -34.48 8.11
N GLN A 29 -1.21 -34.69 6.79
CA GLN A 29 -1.28 -33.61 5.79
C GLN A 29 -2.43 -32.61 6.06
N ASP A 30 -3.40 -32.98 6.90
CA ASP A 30 -4.58 -32.21 7.27
C ASP A 30 -4.40 -31.15 8.38
N ASN A 31 -3.23 -30.95 8.99
CA ASN A 31 -3.13 -29.98 10.09
C ASN A 31 -1.86 -29.11 10.11
N LEU A 32 -1.51 -28.47 8.99
CA LEU A 32 -0.38 -27.54 8.89
C LEU A 32 -0.34 -26.50 10.03
N PRO A 33 0.68 -26.45 10.91
CA PRO A 33 0.73 -25.50 12.03
C PRO A 33 0.43 -24.04 11.64
N LEU A 34 -0.24 -23.29 12.53
CA LEU A 34 -0.72 -21.94 12.26
C LEU A 34 0.40 -20.98 11.82
N TYR A 35 1.56 -21.03 12.48
CA TYR A 35 2.72 -20.21 12.09
C TYR A 35 3.23 -20.51 10.67
N LYS A 36 3.05 -21.73 10.15
CA LYS A 36 3.39 -22.07 8.76
C LYS A 36 2.35 -21.52 7.79
N MET A 37 1.07 -21.53 8.15
CA MET A 37 0.00 -20.90 7.36
C MET A 37 0.21 -19.38 7.24
N LEU A 38 0.58 -18.72 8.34
CA LEU A 38 0.91 -17.30 8.29
C LEU A 38 2.09 -17.05 7.35
N ARG A 39 3.17 -17.84 7.42
CA ARG A 39 4.29 -17.69 6.50
C ARG A 39 3.89 -17.84 5.03
N SER A 40 2.94 -18.74 4.74
CA SER A 40 2.36 -18.84 3.40
C SER A 40 1.59 -17.58 3.00
N LEU A 41 0.83 -16.98 3.92
CA LEU A 41 0.18 -15.68 3.68
C LEU A 41 1.21 -14.58 3.41
N GLU A 42 2.26 -14.47 4.22
CA GLU A 42 3.33 -13.47 4.05
C GLU A 42 3.99 -13.60 2.68
N PHE A 43 4.35 -14.82 2.26
CA PHE A 43 4.91 -15.08 0.94
C PHE A 43 3.98 -14.63 -0.20
N VAL A 44 2.67 -14.89 -0.06
CA VAL A 44 1.67 -14.47 -1.05
C VAL A 44 1.53 -12.95 -1.06
N GLN A 45 1.50 -12.30 0.10
CA GLN A 45 1.44 -10.83 0.21
C GLN A 45 2.66 -10.16 -0.42
N ASP A 46 3.85 -10.73 -0.19
CA ASP A 46 5.10 -10.25 -0.77
C ASP A 46 5.12 -10.41 -2.29
N SER A 47 4.55 -11.51 -2.79
CA SER A 47 4.38 -11.75 -4.22
C SER A 47 3.41 -10.73 -4.86
N VAL A 48 2.33 -10.38 -4.17
CA VAL A 48 1.39 -9.33 -4.63
C VAL A 48 2.10 -7.99 -4.78
N VAL A 49 2.88 -7.55 -3.78
CA VAL A 49 3.59 -6.26 -3.88
C VAL A 49 4.77 -6.29 -4.85
N ALA A 50 5.29 -7.48 -5.17
CA ALA A 50 6.26 -7.68 -6.25
C ALA A 50 5.61 -7.65 -7.65
N GLY A 51 4.28 -7.66 -7.74
CA GLY A 51 3.54 -7.51 -8.99
C GLY A 51 2.83 -8.76 -9.50
N ASP A 52 2.80 -9.84 -8.73
CA ASP A 52 1.98 -11.01 -9.06
C ASP A 52 0.50 -10.72 -8.77
N SER A 53 -0.20 -10.21 -9.78
CA SER A 53 -1.63 -9.93 -9.69
C SER A 53 -2.50 -11.17 -9.43
N SER A 54 -2.02 -12.37 -9.76
CA SER A 54 -2.77 -13.62 -9.55
C SER A 54 -2.77 -14.06 -8.08
N ALA A 55 -1.79 -13.60 -7.30
CA ALA A 55 -1.66 -13.90 -5.87
C ALA A 55 -2.73 -13.22 -5.00
N GLY A 56 -3.45 -12.21 -5.51
CA GLY A 56 -4.46 -11.48 -4.74
C GLY A 56 -5.66 -12.32 -4.28
N GLU A 57 -6.12 -13.25 -5.12
CA GLU A 57 -7.19 -14.20 -4.74
C GLU A 57 -6.71 -15.17 -3.67
N MET A 58 -5.49 -15.68 -3.82
CA MET A 58 -4.86 -16.56 -2.85
C MET A 58 -4.67 -15.86 -1.49
N GLN A 59 -4.29 -14.58 -1.48
CA GLN A 59 -4.17 -13.79 -0.26
C GLN A 59 -5.50 -13.74 0.51
N ARG A 60 -6.61 -13.44 -0.17
CA ARG A 60 -7.94 -13.38 0.44
C ARG A 60 -8.36 -14.75 0.99
N PHE A 61 -8.12 -15.82 0.23
CA PHE A 61 -8.39 -17.17 0.68
C PHE A 61 -7.59 -17.54 1.94
N LEU A 62 -6.28 -17.26 1.97
CA LEU A 62 -5.43 -17.56 3.12
C LEU A 62 -5.85 -16.75 4.35
N LEU A 63 -6.20 -15.47 4.20
CA LEU A 63 -6.73 -14.65 5.28
C LEU A 63 -7.99 -15.27 5.91
N ALA A 64 -8.94 -15.72 5.07
CA ALA A 64 -10.17 -16.37 5.54
C ALA A 64 -9.91 -17.74 6.18
N THR A 65 -8.98 -18.52 5.61
CA THR A 65 -8.63 -19.85 6.11
C THR A 65 -7.92 -19.77 7.46
N ILE A 66 -6.99 -18.83 7.62
CA ILE A 66 -6.31 -18.55 8.89
C ILE A 66 -7.33 -18.06 9.93
N ASP A 67 -8.27 -17.19 9.54
CA ASP A 67 -9.34 -16.71 10.44
C ASP A 67 -10.16 -17.87 11.02
N ALA A 68 -10.66 -18.74 10.13
CA ALA A 68 -11.45 -19.90 10.51
C ALA A 68 -10.65 -20.83 11.43
N ARG A 69 -9.36 -21.04 11.14
CA ARG A 69 -8.50 -21.86 12.00
C ARG A 69 -8.28 -21.25 13.37
N LEU A 70 -7.98 -19.95 13.44
CA LEU A 70 -7.78 -19.23 14.70
C LEU A 70 -9.02 -19.34 15.61
N ARG A 71 -10.22 -19.26 15.04
CA ARG A 71 -11.48 -19.32 15.79
C ARG A 71 -11.84 -20.73 16.29
N ASN A 72 -11.42 -21.77 15.56
CA ASN A 72 -11.80 -23.16 15.84
C ASN A 72 -10.69 -24.02 16.47
N ALA A 73 -9.45 -23.54 16.53
CA ALA A 73 -8.34 -24.31 17.09
C ALA A 73 -8.46 -24.51 18.61
N ASP A 74 -7.95 -25.65 19.07
CA ASP A 74 -7.76 -25.90 20.50
C ASP A 74 -6.73 -24.92 21.08
N LYS A 75 -6.98 -24.39 22.28
CA LYS A 75 -6.13 -23.36 22.88
C LYS A 75 -4.70 -23.82 23.17
N SER A 76 -4.48 -25.12 23.35
CA SER A 76 -3.14 -25.70 23.57
C SER A 76 -2.18 -25.42 22.42
N ILE A 77 -2.66 -25.12 21.20
CA ILE A 77 -1.76 -24.76 20.09
C ILE A 77 -0.96 -23.48 20.37
N PHE A 78 -1.47 -22.61 21.25
CA PHE A 78 -0.81 -21.34 21.60
C PHE A 78 0.24 -21.49 22.69
N GLU A 79 0.43 -22.68 23.26
CA GLU A 79 1.61 -22.99 24.11
C GLU A 79 2.91 -22.91 23.29
N ASP A 80 2.82 -23.13 21.98
CA ASP A 80 3.86 -22.77 21.03
C ASP A 80 3.76 -21.27 20.72
N THR A 81 4.72 -20.51 21.23
CA THR A 81 4.79 -19.05 21.06
C THR A 81 4.82 -18.59 19.61
N ARG A 82 5.24 -19.45 18.67
CA ARG A 82 5.18 -19.15 17.23
C ARG A 82 3.75 -18.99 16.74
N ASN A 83 2.80 -19.71 17.34
CA ASN A 83 1.38 -19.62 16.97
C ASN A 83 0.72 -18.38 17.58
N SER A 84 1.12 -17.95 18.78
CA SER A 84 0.63 -16.68 19.35
C SER A 84 1.20 -15.48 18.58
N ASP A 85 2.50 -15.49 18.25
CA ASP A 85 3.12 -14.51 17.35
C ASP A 85 2.40 -14.48 15.99
N ALA A 86 2.06 -15.65 15.45
CA ALA A 86 1.38 -15.73 14.17
C ALA A 86 -0.04 -15.14 14.21
N ALA A 87 -0.79 -15.36 15.30
CA ALA A 87 -2.10 -14.74 15.48
C ALA A 87 -2.00 -13.20 15.61
N LEU A 88 -0.97 -12.70 16.29
CA LEU A 88 -0.72 -11.26 16.40
C LEU A 88 -0.32 -10.64 15.06
N ALA A 89 0.60 -11.25 14.32
CA ALA A 89 0.98 -10.82 12.98
C ALA A 89 -0.21 -10.87 12.00
N TYR A 90 -1.03 -11.92 12.05
CA TYR A 90 -2.28 -12.00 11.28
C TYR A 90 -3.19 -10.78 11.54
N ALA A 91 -3.43 -10.44 12.81
CA ALA A 91 -4.26 -9.30 13.17
C ALA A 91 -3.69 -7.96 12.66
N MET A 92 -2.36 -7.85 12.56
CA MET A 92 -1.68 -6.66 12.04
C MET A 92 -1.60 -6.60 10.51
N SER A 93 -1.68 -7.75 9.82
CA SER A 93 -1.38 -7.88 8.38
C SER A 93 -2.62 -8.01 7.48
N GLY A 94 -3.80 -7.56 7.90
CA GLY A 94 -5.02 -7.74 7.09
C GLY A 94 -6.12 -8.55 7.75
N GLY A 95 -5.83 -9.18 8.88
CA GLY A 95 -6.72 -10.13 9.53
C GLY A 95 -7.97 -9.50 10.13
N ASN A 96 -8.95 -10.34 10.45
CA ASN A 96 -10.19 -9.91 11.09
C ASN A 96 -9.91 -9.41 12.54
N PRO A 97 -10.18 -8.14 12.86
CA PRO A 97 -9.92 -7.58 14.20
C PRO A 97 -10.67 -8.31 15.33
N GLU A 98 -11.88 -8.82 15.04
CA GLU A 98 -12.68 -9.55 16.03
C GLU A 98 -12.03 -10.86 16.46
N THR A 99 -11.16 -11.42 15.63
CA THR A 99 -10.48 -12.68 15.93
C THR A 99 -9.44 -12.51 17.02
N LEU A 100 -8.74 -11.37 17.05
CA LEU A 100 -7.86 -11.04 18.17
C LEU A 100 -8.67 -10.90 19.47
N GLU A 101 -9.81 -10.21 19.44
CA GLU A 101 -10.70 -10.08 20.59
C GLU A 101 -11.17 -11.45 21.10
N TYR A 102 -11.60 -12.31 20.19
CA TYR A 102 -12.05 -13.68 20.49
C TYR A 102 -10.97 -14.51 21.20
N LEU A 103 -9.72 -14.44 20.70
CA LEU A 103 -8.58 -15.15 21.27
C LEU A 103 -8.22 -14.61 22.65
N MET A 104 -8.19 -13.29 22.82
CA MET A 104 -7.81 -12.64 24.09
C MET A 104 -8.78 -12.95 25.23
N GLN A 105 -10.09 -12.96 24.94
CA GLN A 105 -11.10 -13.36 25.94
C GLN A 105 -10.97 -14.82 26.40
N ARG A 106 -10.21 -15.63 25.65
CA ARG A 106 -10.08 -17.06 25.84
C ARG A 106 -8.68 -17.47 26.28
N ASP A 107 -7.74 -16.55 26.40
CA ASP A 107 -6.35 -16.83 26.82
C ASP A 107 -6.24 -16.97 28.34
N ILE A 108 -6.63 -18.15 28.86
CA ILE A 108 -6.59 -18.46 30.29
C ILE A 108 -5.15 -18.70 30.77
N ASN A 109 -4.28 -19.19 29.87
CA ASN A 109 -2.93 -19.62 30.21
C ASN A 109 -1.87 -18.50 30.04
N GLY A 110 -2.27 -17.33 29.52
CA GLY A 110 -1.38 -16.19 29.32
C GLY A 110 -0.36 -16.41 28.20
N ASN A 111 -0.78 -17.07 27.12
CA ASN A 111 0.06 -17.37 25.96
C ASN A 111 0.39 -16.11 25.12
N PHE A 112 -0.38 -15.03 25.29
CA PHE A 112 -0.18 -13.77 24.60
C PHE A 112 0.37 -12.70 25.56
N ASP A 113 1.29 -11.85 25.07
CA ASP A 113 1.69 -10.67 25.81
C ASP A 113 0.51 -9.68 25.87
N ASN A 114 -0.10 -9.58 27.05
CA ASN A 114 -1.25 -8.70 27.30
C ASN A 114 -0.97 -7.24 26.95
N ARG A 115 0.28 -6.77 27.04
CA ARG A 115 0.65 -5.40 26.65
C ARG A 115 0.50 -5.22 25.15
N VAL A 116 1.00 -6.18 24.36
CA VAL A 116 0.89 -6.18 22.90
C VAL A 116 -0.58 -6.27 22.47
N ALA A 117 -1.32 -7.19 23.06
CA ALA A 117 -2.73 -7.36 22.76
C ALA A 117 -3.56 -6.10 23.06
N ASP A 118 -3.36 -5.45 24.21
CA ASP A 118 -4.10 -4.23 24.57
C ASP A 118 -3.83 -3.07 23.62
N VAL A 119 -2.56 -2.84 23.24
CA VAL A 119 -2.23 -1.78 22.28
C VAL A 119 -2.80 -2.06 20.89
N LEU A 120 -2.77 -3.32 20.44
CA LEU A 120 -3.35 -3.71 19.15
C LEU A 120 -4.86 -3.57 19.14
N ARG A 121 -5.56 -3.99 20.20
CA ARG A 121 -7.01 -3.79 20.34
C ARG A 121 -7.38 -2.31 20.28
N LYS A 122 -6.64 -1.43 20.97
CA LYS A 122 -6.87 0.02 20.91
C LYS A 122 -6.61 0.57 19.51
N TYR A 123 -5.53 0.14 18.86
CA TYR A 123 -5.23 0.54 17.48
C TYR A 123 -6.34 0.13 16.51
N LEU A 124 -6.74 -1.14 16.51
CA LEU A 124 -7.77 -1.68 15.61
C LEU A 124 -9.15 -1.06 15.85
N ASN A 125 -9.43 -0.58 17.07
CA ASN A 125 -10.65 0.16 17.41
C ASN A 125 -10.53 1.68 17.19
N GLY A 126 -9.51 2.16 16.47
CA GLY A 126 -9.33 3.59 16.14
C GLY A 126 -8.85 4.46 17.31
N LYS A 127 -8.44 3.85 18.43
CA LYS A 127 -7.98 4.53 19.66
C LYS A 127 -6.46 4.48 19.85
N GLY A 128 -5.70 4.30 18.76
CA GLY A 128 -4.24 4.12 18.80
C GLY A 128 -3.49 5.25 19.50
N LEU A 129 -3.92 6.52 19.33
CA LEU A 129 -3.25 7.68 19.92
C LEU A 129 -3.18 7.63 21.45
N LEU A 130 -4.15 6.99 22.10
CA LEU A 130 -4.19 6.81 23.55
C LEU A 130 -3.03 5.94 24.06
N VAL A 131 -2.40 5.16 23.18
CA VAL A 131 -1.31 4.24 23.51
C VAL A 131 -0.06 4.47 22.67
N VAL A 132 0.08 5.63 22.02
CA VAL A 132 1.19 5.90 21.08
C VAL A 132 2.58 5.67 21.69
N ASN A 133 2.81 6.12 22.93
CA ASN A 133 4.11 5.97 23.59
C ASN A 133 4.36 4.49 23.94
N THR A 134 3.37 3.83 24.55
CA THR A 134 3.44 2.41 24.92
C THR A 134 3.67 1.52 23.70
N LEU A 135 2.97 1.80 22.59
CA LEU A 135 3.13 1.08 21.33
C LEU A 135 4.51 1.30 20.72
N ALA A 136 5.08 2.51 20.80
CA ALA A 136 6.44 2.78 20.33
C ALA A 136 7.51 2.05 21.19
N ASP A 137 7.31 1.99 22.51
CA ASP A 137 8.19 1.26 23.42
C ASP A 137 8.13 -0.26 23.17
N ILE A 138 6.93 -0.81 23.00
CA ILE A 138 6.70 -2.22 22.62
C ILE A 138 7.36 -2.51 21.26
N ALA A 139 7.16 -1.65 20.25
CA ALA A 139 7.79 -1.85 18.94
C ALA A 139 9.32 -1.89 19.04
N LYS A 140 9.92 -1.10 19.95
CA LYS A 140 11.36 -1.12 20.23
C LYS A 140 11.80 -2.41 20.92
N GLU A 141 11.04 -2.89 21.91
CA GLU A 141 11.29 -4.14 22.64
C GLU A 141 11.25 -5.35 21.69
N TYR A 142 10.30 -5.36 20.75
CA TYR A 142 10.04 -6.49 19.85
C TYR A 142 10.83 -6.48 18.54
N ARG A 143 11.82 -5.58 18.35
CA ARG A 143 12.59 -5.48 17.09
C ARG A 143 13.25 -6.79 16.66
N GLY A 144 13.69 -7.61 17.61
CA GLY A 144 14.33 -8.90 17.33
C GLY A 144 13.36 -10.08 17.20
N LYS A 145 12.05 -9.83 17.14
CA LYS A 145 11.00 -10.85 17.13
C LYS A 145 10.25 -10.86 15.78
N PRO A 146 9.61 -11.98 15.41
CA PRO A 146 8.86 -12.08 14.15
C PRO A 146 7.79 -11.00 13.95
N ILE A 147 7.14 -10.56 15.03
CA ILE A 147 6.09 -9.52 14.99
C ILE A 147 6.64 -8.08 14.98
N GLY A 148 7.95 -7.89 15.15
CA GLY A 148 8.63 -6.59 15.26
C GLY A 148 8.42 -5.63 14.07
N PRO A 149 8.52 -6.08 12.81
CA PRO A 149 8.25 -5.23 11.64
C PRO A 149 6.83 -4.66 11.64
N TYR A 150 5.83 -5.50 11.92
CA TYR A 150 4.42 -5.11 11.97
C TYR A 150 4.13 -4.13 13.11
N LEU A 151 4.68 -4.37 14.30
CA LEU A 151 4.57 -3.46 15.43
C LEU A 151 5.21 -2.09 15.11
N SER A 152 6.36 -2.09 14.44
CA SER A 152 7.02 -0.85 14.02
C SER A 152 6.18 -0.08 13.01
N LEU A 153 5.57 -0.77 12.04
CA LEU A 153 4.67 -0.17 11.05
C LEU A 153 3.44 0.46 11.73
N ILE A 154 2.76 -0.27 12.60
CA ILE A 154 1.57 0.22 13.32
C ILE A 154 1.91 1.34 14.30
N ALA A 155 3.05 1.25 14.99
CA ALA A 155 3.56 2.34 15.82
C ALA A 155 3.80 3.60 14.98
N GLY A 156 4.37 3.47 13.78
CA GLY A 156 4.53 4.56 12.83
C GLY A 156 3.19 5.19 12.42
N ASN A 157 2.20 4.35 12.09
CA ASN A 157 0.84 4.81 11.75
C ASN A 157 0.26 5.69 12.86
N VAL A 158 0.31 5.23 14.10
CA VAL A 158 -0.21 6.00 15.24
C VAL A 158 0.64 7.25 15.52
N MET A 159 1.97 7.13 15.49
CA MET A 159 2.89 8.23 15.77
C MET A 159 2.77 9.36 14.74
N SER A 160 2.36 9.06 13.51
CA SER A 160 2.18 10.07 12.45
C SER A 160 1.20 11.18 12.86
N GLY A 161 0.20 10.86 13.71
CA GLY A 161 -0.73 11.85 14.25
C GLY A 161 -0.20 12.72 15.38
N LYS A 162 1.02 12.48 15.84
CA LYS A 162 1.66 13.20 16.93
C LYS A 162 2.96 13.88 16.51
N ASN A 163 3.82 13.17 15.79
CA ASN A 163 5.13 13.65 15.40
C ASN A 163 5.62 12.95 14.13
N ALA A 164 5.69 13.70 13.03
CA ALA A 164 6.08 13.17 11.73
C ALA A 164 7.48 12.54 11.73
N MET A 165 8.49 13.22 12.28
CA MET A 165 9.87 12.71 12.34
C MET A 165 10.00 11.43 13.18
N ALA A 166 9.26 11.33 14.29
CA ALA A 166 9.25 10.12 15.11
C ALA A 166 8.56 8.95 14.39
N ALA A 167 7.50 9.23 13.62
CA ALA A 167 6.84 8.22 12.80
C ALA A 167 7.76 7.70 11.68
N LEU A 168 8.49 8.59 10.99
CA LEU A 168 9.48 8.20 9.98
C LEU A 168 10.54 7.25 10.55
N LYS A 169 11.02 7.50 11.78
CA LYS A 169 11.95 6.57 12.45
C LYS A 169 11.35 5.19 12.69
N LEU A 170 10.05 5.09 12.98
CA LEU A 170 9.35 3.82 13.19
C LEU A 170 9.12 3.08 11.87
N TYR A 171 8.73 3.79 10.80
CA TYR A 171 8.69 3.23 9.45
C TYR A 171 10.07 2.77 8.98
N ASP A 172 11.12 3.50 9.33
CA ASP A 172 12.51 3.11 9.06
C ASP A 172 12.90 1.80 9.74
N TRP A 173 12.40 1.53 10.94
CA TRP A 173 12.55 0.23 11.59
C TRP A 173 11.75 -0.86 10.89
N ALA A 174 10.51 -0.59 10.48
CA ALA A 174 9.68 -1.56 9.77
C ALA A 174 10.37 -2.06 8.48
N ARG A 175 10.88 -1.16 7.64
CA ARG A 175 11.62 -1.51 6.41
C ARG A 175 12.95 -2.22 6.67
N LEU A 176 13.65 -1.89 7.76
CA LEU A 176 14.94 -2.50 8.09
C LEU A 176 14.74 -3.94 8.55
N LEU A 177 13.65 -4.21 9.25
CA LEU A 177 13.34 -5.52 9.81
C LEU A 177 12.65 -6.45 8.78
N ALA A 178 11.98 -5.92 7.76
CA ALA A 178 11.29 -6.71 6.74
C ALA A 178 11.51 -6.16 5.32
N PRO A 179 12.76 -6.10 4.82
CA PRO A 179 13.04 -5.63 3.47
C PRO A 179 12.45 -6.60 2.43
N GLY A 180 11.95 -6.07 1.31
CA GLY A 180 11.34 -6.81 0.23
C GLY A 180 9.91 -7.26 0.46
N THR A 181 9.31 -6.90 1.58
CA THR A 181 7.98 -7.36 1.97
C THR A 181 6.91 -6.31 1.77
N VAL A 182 5.64 -6.71 1.89
CA VAL A 182 4.50 -5.78 1.99
C VAL A 182 4.67 -4.74 3.10
N VAL A 183 5.39 -5.08 4.18
CA VAL A 183 5.66 -4.15 5.29
C VAL A 183 6.60 -3.04 4.84
N GLU A 184 7.65 -3.33 4.06
CA GLU A 184 8.53 -2.30 3.50
C GLU A 184 7.78 -1.41 2.51
N GLU A 185 7.00 -1.99 1.58
CA GLU A 185 6.19 -1.23 0.62
C GLU A 185 5.30 -0.23 1.36
N SER A 186 4.56 -0.75 2.35
CA SER A 186 3.62 0.02 3.16
C SER A 186 4.31 1.12 3.97
N ALA A 187 5.50 0.86 4.50
CA ALA A 187 6.28 1.83 5.24
C ALA A 187 6.81 2.95 4.31
N LEU A 188 7.28 2.60 3.11
CA LEU A 188 7.79 3.59 2.13
C LEU A 188 6.68 4.50 1.62
N ARG A 189 5.54 3.93 1.25
CA ARG A 189 4.37 4.69 0.77
C ARG A 189 3.84 5.65 1.85
N ARG A 190 3.70 5.18 3.09
CA ARG A 190 3.26 6.03 4.22
C ARG A 190 4.31 7.07 4.62
N SER A 191 5.60 6.76 4.52
CA SER A 191 6.68 7.73 4.73
C SER A 191 6.65 8.83 3.67
N LEU A 192 6.44 8.49 2.40
CA LEU A 192 6.32 9.46 1.32
C LEU A 192 5.13 10.39 1.52
N ALA A 193 3.96 9.83 1.86
CA ALA A 193 2.76 10.63 2.16
C ALA A 193 3.02 11.62 3.30
N LEU A 194 3.59 11.14 4.40
CA LEU A 194 3.91 11.98 5.55
C LEU A 194 4.92 13.08 5.22
N CYS A 195 5.92 12.79 4.38
CA CYS A 195 6.88 13.79 3.92
C CYS A 195 6.23 14.84 3.01
N ALA A 196 5.32 14.43 2.11
CA ALA A 196 4.59 15.32 1.25
C ALA A 196 3.69 16.28 2.06
N ASP A 197 2.99 15.76 3.07
CA ASP A 197 2.11 16.58 3.92
C ASP A 197 2.90 17.52 4.84
N ALA A 198 4.06 17.07 5.34
CA ALA A 198 4.86 17.84 6.30
C ALA A 198 5.97 18.71 5.67
N GLY A 199 6.07 18.77 4.34
CA GLY A 199 7.12 19.52 3.64
C GLY A 199 8.55 18.99 3.89
N MET A 200 8.70 17.70 4.19
CA MET A 200 9.99 17.08 4.44
C MET A 200 10.64 16.59 3.14
N VAL A 201 10.90 17.54 2.23
CA VAL A 201 11.29 17.25 0.84
C VAL A 201 12.51 16.33 0.72
N PRO A 202 13.65 16.58 1.41
CA PRO A 202 14.82 15.71 1.27
C PRO A 202 14.52 14.24 1.65
N GLN A 203 13.76 14.03 2.72
CA GLN A 203 13.34 12.70 3.14
C GLN A 203 12.35 12.07 2.14
N GLY A 204 11.38 12.85 1.65
CA GLY A 204 10.40 12.40 0.65
C GLY A 204 11.07 11.88 -0.63
N ILE A 205 12.06 12.61 -1.15
CA ILE A 205 12.85 12.21 -2.33
C ILE A 205 13.59 10.88 -2.08
N GLU A 206 14.21 10.71 -0.91
CA GLU A 206 14.90 9.46 -0.55
C GLU A 206 13.93 8.27 -0.45
N TYR A 207 12.74 8.46 0.13
CA TYR A 207 11.72 7.41 0.20
C TYR A 207 11.16 7.07 -1.17
N ALA A 208 10.92 8.07 -2.02
CA ALA A 208 10.47 7.85 -3.39
C ALA A 208 11.49 7.04 -4.19
N ARG A 209 12.78 7.40 -4.13
CA ARG A 209 13.86 6.66 -4.81
C ARG A 209 13.96 5.21 -4.34
N ARG A 210 13.72 4.93 -3.05
CA ARG A 210 13.70 3.55 -2.53
C ARG A 210 12.49 2.77 -3.03
N TYR A 211 11.32 3.40 -3.06
CA TYR A 211 10.10 2.78 -3.57
C TYR A 211 10.26 2.37 -5.04
N THR A 212 10.74 3.28 -5.90
CA THR A 212 10.87 3.02 -7.34
C THR A 212 11.91 1.94 -7.68
N ARG A 213 12.85 1.65 -6.80
CA ARG A 213 13.81 0.55 -7.02
C ARG A 213 13.21 -0.84 -6.83
N ARG A 214 12.09 -0.98 -6.11
CA ARG A 214 11.60 -2.29 -5.68
C ARG A 214 10.12 -2.54 -5.93
N PHE A 215 9.27 -1.51 -5.86
CA PHE A 215 7.81 -1.69 -5.80
C PHE A 215 7.06 -1.03 -6.97
N LEU A 216 7.70 -0.87 -8.13
CA LEU A 216 7.04 -0.30 -9.33
C LEU A 216 5.90 -1.16 -9.88
N HIS A 217 5.93 -2.46 -9.59
CA HIS A 217 4.88 -3.41 -10.01
C HIS A 217 3.85 -3.67 -8.91
N SER A 218 4.00 -3.06 -7.74
CA SER A 218 3.04 -3.16 -6.65
C SER A 218 1.66 -2.66 -7.11
N PRO A 219 0.55 -3.29 -6.67
CA PRO A 219 -0.79 -2.76 -6.92
C PRO A 219 -1.00 -1.35 -6.35
N TYR A 220 -0.12 -0.90 -5.43
CA TYR A 220 -0.13 0.43 -4.85
C TYR A 220 0.69 1.47 -5.64
N ALA A 221 1.29 1.10 -6.78
CA ALA A 221 2.12 1.99 -7.59
C ALA A 221 1.39 3.26 -8.06
N SER A 222 0.08 3.17 -8.35
CA SER A 222 -0.72 4.37 -8.69
C SER A 222 -0.83 5.34 -7.52
N GLN A 223 -0.98 4.84 -6.30
CA GLN A 223 -1.01 5.70 -5.11
C GLN A 223 0.37 6.32 -4.85
N PHE A 224 1.44 5.55 -5.03
CA PHE A 224 2.79 6.10 -5.01
C PHE A 224 2.95 7.25 -6.01
N ALA A 225 2.48 7.08 -7.25
CA ALA A 225 2.55 8.13 -8.26
C ALA A 225 1.81 9.40 -7.82
N ASP A 226 0.62 9.27 -7.22
CA ASP A 226 -0.15 10.41 -6.72
C ASP A 226 0.57 11.13 -5.57
N LEU A 227 1.16 10.38 -4.64
CA LEU A 227 1.94 10.94 -3.52
C LEU A 227 3.24 11.60 -3.99
N PHE A 228 3.92 11.01 -4.97
CA PHE A 228 5.12 11.59 -5.55
C PHE A 228 4.80 12.89 -6.30
N VAL A 229 3.73 12.89 -7.10
CA VAL A 229 3.23 14.09 -7.79
C VAL A 229 2.75 15.15 -6.80
N GLN A 230 2.20 14.76 -5.65
CA GLN A 230 1.89 15.68 -4.56
C GLN A 230 3.16 16.33 -4.01
N LEU A 231 4.18 15.54 -3.61
CA LEU A 231 5.44 16.05 -3.09
C LEU A 231 6.10 17.05 -4.06
N VAL A 232 6.38 16.54 -5.27
CA VAL A 232 6.18 17.19 -6.56
C VAL A 232 5.75 18.65 -6.57
N VAL A 233 4.45 18.76 -6.82
CA VAL A 233 3.76 19.98 -7.14
C VAL A 233 3.58 20.83 -5.92
N ASP A 234 3.38 20.29 -4.72
CA ASP A 234 3.10 21.13 -3.55
C ASP A 234 4.38 21.84 -3.05
N HIS A 235 5.57 21.26 -3.28
CA HIS A 235 6.87 21.78 -2.83
C HIS A 235 7.85 22.03 -3.98
N ASP A 236 7.35 22.56 -5.11
CA ASP A 236 8.11 22.72 -6.36
C ASP A 236 9.39 23.57 -6.23
N SER A 237 9.40 24.57 -5.34
CA SER A 237 10.58 25.41 -5.10
C SER A 237 11.74 24.65 -4.45
N ASP A 238 11.44 23.58 -3.72
CA ASP A 238 12.42 22.82 -2.94
C ASP A 238 12.85 21.52 -3.64
N VAL A 239 12.03 21.03 -4.58
CA VAL A 239 12.32 19.84 -5.39
C VAL A 239 13.19 20.22 -6.58
N LYS A 240 14.37 19.58 -6.70
CA LYS A 240 15.22 19.78 -7.87
C LYS A 240 14.69 18.97 -9.05
N GLN A 241 14.72 19.57 -10.24
CA GLN A 241 14.38 18.88 -11.48
C GLN A 241 15.15 17.56 -11.67
N GLN A 242 16.43 17.53 -11.31
CA GLN A 242 17.25 16.32 -11.45
C GLN A 242 16.75 15.17 -10.57
N ASP A 243 16.26 15.45 -9.36
CA ASP A 243 15.70 14.41 -8.49
C ASP A 243 14.47 13.75 -9.12
N ILE A 244 13.62 14.54 -9.81
CA ILE A 244 12.47 14.03 -10.56
C ILE A 244 12.93 13.05 -11.64
N ILE A 245 13.91 13.48 -12.45
CA ILE A 245 14.45 12.70 -13.56
C ILE A 245 15.04 11.38 -13.03
N ASP A 246 15.86 11.44 -11.98
CA ASP A 246 16.55 10.27 -11.43
C ASP A 246 15.58 9.25 -10.84
N ILE A 247 14.51 9.70 -10.18
CA ILE A 247 13.49 8.80 -9.61
C ILE A 247 12.72 8.07 -10.72
N LEU A 248 12.38 8.78 -11.80
CA LEU A 248 11.59 8.23 -12.90
C LEU A 248 12.44 7.42 -13.89
N ALA A 249 13.75 7.65 -13.96
CA ALA A 249 14.66 6.99 -14.92
C ALA A 249 14.65 5.45 -14.86
N SER A 250 14.27 4.86 -13.71
CA SER A 250 14.22 3.40 -13.53
C SER A 250 12.91 2.76 -14.02
N MET A 251 11.93 3.55 -14.47
CA MET A 251 10.63 3.04 -14.92
C MET A 251 10.62 2.81 -16.44
N ASP A 252 9.72 1.95 -16.92
CA ASP A 252 9.46 1.83 -18.36
C ASP A 252 8.84 3.11 -18.94
N PRO A 253 9.05 3.39 -20.25
CA PRO A 253 8.60 4.62 -20.90
C PRO A 253 7.10 4.93 -20.70
N PRO A 254 6.16 3.96 -20.83
CA PRO A 254 4.74 4.21 -20.55
C PRO A 254 4.48 4.73 -19.14
N ARG A 255 5.06 4.12 -18.10
CA ARG A 255 4.89 4.55 -16.71
C ARG A 255 5.53 5.91 -16.44
N GLN A 256 6.72 6.18 -16.98
CA GLN A 256 7.34 7.50 -16.89
C GLN A 256 6.41 8.58 -17.45
N ARG A 257 5.87 8.36 -18.65
CA ARG A 257 4.98 9.29 -19.33
C ARG A 257 3.72 9.55 -18.50
N GLU A 258 3.11 8.50 -17.95
CA GLU A 258 1.93 8.63 -17.11
C GLU A 258 2.17 9.55 -15.92
N ILE A 259 3.29 9.38 -15.20
CA ILE A 259 3.61 10.22 -14.04
C ILE A 259 3.88 11.67 -14.45
N TYR A 260 4.61 11.89 -15.55
CA TYR A 260 4.81 13.25 -16.08
C TYR A 260 3.49 13.91 -16.49
N LEU A 261 2.55 13.18 -17.09
CA LEU A 261 1.22 13.70 -17.44
C LEU A 261 0.39 14.04 -16.19
N ARG A 262 0.41 13.19 -15.16
CA ARG A 262 -0.23 13.48 -13.86
C ARG A 262 0.38 14.74 -13.22
N MET A 263 1.70 14.89 -13.29
CA MET A 263 2.42 16.06 -12.81
C MET A 263 2.05 17.32 -13.59
N ALA A 264 2.06 17.28 -14.92
CA ALA A 264 1.69 18.40 -15.77
C ALA A 264 0.26 18.86 -15.47
N ARG A 265 -0.68 17.92 -15.37
CA ARG A 265 -2.08 18.20 -15.02
C ARG A 265 -2.21 18.89 -13.66
N ARG A 266 -1.58 18.32 -12.61
CA ARG A 266 -1.69 18.88 -11.25
C ARG A 266 -0.99 20.24 -11.15
N ALA A 267 0.18 20.39 -11.76
CA ALA A 267 0.91 21.67 -11.81
C ALA A 267 0.12 22.75 -12.56
N ALA A 268 -0.52 22.42 -13.69
CA ALA A 268 -1.36 23.34 -14.43
C ALA A 268 -2.56 23.82 -13.59
N ILE A 269 -3.25 22.89 -12.91
CA ILE A 269 -4.36 23.23 -12.00
C ILE A 269 -3.88 24.10 -10.81
N ALA A 270 -2.68 23.85 -10.31
CA ALA A 270 -2.06 24.61 -9.22
C ALA A 270 -1.45 25.96 -9.67
N GLY A 271 -1.53 26.31 -10.95
CA GLY A 271 -0.95 27.55 -11.50
C GLY A 271 0.58 27.54 -11.59
N LYS A 272 1.23 26.38 -11.54
CA LYS A 272 2.69 26.23 -11.59
C LYS A 272 3.16 26.05 -13.04
N ALA A 273 3.15 27.15 -13.80
CA ALA A 273 3.38 27.16 -15.25
C ALA A 273 4.69 26.47 -15.68
N ASP A 274 5.81 26.83 -15.04
CA ASP A 274 7.13 26.27 -15.39
C ASP A 274 7.20 24.76 -15.14
N LEU A 275 6.67 24.29 -14.01
CA LEU A 275 6.61 22.86 -13.68
C LEU A 275 5.69 22.11 -14.64
N ALA A 276 4.55 22.69 -15.00
CA ALA A 276 3.62 22.10 -15.94
C ALA A 276 4.24 21.97 -17.34
N ALA A 277 4.92 23.01 -17.83
CA ALA A 277 5.62 23.02 -19.10
C ALA A 277 6.77 21.99 -19.12
N LEU A 278 7.56 21.94 -18.05
CA LEU A 278 8.64 20.96 -17.89
C LEU A 278 8.10 19.53 -17.93
N ALA A 279 7.05 19.24 -17.15
CA ALA A 279 6.46 17.91 -17.09
C ALA A 279 5.81 17.51 -18.43
N ALA A 280 5.10 18.43 -19.09
CA ALA A 280 4.54 18.23 -20.42
C ALA A 280 5.62 17.93 -21.46
N GLY A 281 6.68 18.73 -21.51
CA GLY A 281 7.79 18.51 -22.45
C GLY A 281 8.51 17.18 -22.21
N ARG A 282 8.67 16.77 -20.95
CA ARG A 282 9.20 15.44 -20.59
C ARG A 282 8.29 14.31 -21.05
N ALA A 283 6.98 14.45 -20.88
CA ALA A 283 6.01 13.46 -21.36
C ALA A 283 6.04 13.32 -22.90
N GLN A 284 6.17 14.44 -23.63
CA GLN A 284 6.26 14.46 -25.09
C GLN A 284 7.55 13.83 -25.62
N ALA A 285 8.67 14.01 -24.91
CA ALA A 285 9.95 13.44 -25.30
C ALA A 285 9.99 11.91 -25.22
N ILE A 286 9.04 11.27 -24.52
CA ILE A 286 8.97 9.82 -24.38
C ILE A 286 8.21 9.23 -25.57
N SER A 287 8.91 8.60 -26.50
CA SER A 287 8.40 8.02 -27.76
C SER A 287 7.11 7.23 -27.59
N SER A 288 6.04 7.58 -28.31
CA SER A 288 4.80 6.80 -28.34
C SER A 288 4.89 5.68 -29.37
N ASP A 289 4.31 4.53 -29.06
CA ASP A 289 4.24 3.35 -29.95
C ASP A 289 3.19 3.55 -31.07
N GLY A 290 3.11 4.75 -31.64
CA GLY A 290 2.26 5.07 -32.80
C GLY A 290 1.01 5.90 -32.54
N SER A 291 0.70 6.30 -31.30
CA SER A 291 -0.40 7.24 -31.01
C SER A 291 0.14 8.59 -30.50
N ASP A 292 -0.14 9.68 -31.23
CA ASP A 292 0.20 11.05 -30.79
C ASP A 292 -0.75 11.60 -29.70
N ALA A 293 -1.76 10.83 -29.29
CA ALA A 293 -2.74 11.23 -28.27
C ALA A 293 -2.09 11.69 -26.95
N PHE A 294 -0.99 11.05 -26.53
CA PHE A 294 -0.28 11.49 -25.34
C PHE A 294 0.53 12.77 -25.54
N GLY A 295 1.03 13.01 -26.75
CA GLY A 295 1.71 14.25 -27.13
C GLY A 295 0.73 15.43 -27.12
N ALA A 296 -0.46 15.23 -27.69
CA ALA A 296 -1.58 16.16 -27.65
C ALA A 296 -2.05 16.43 -26.21
N LEU A 297 -2.18 15.39 -25.38
CA LEU A 297 -2.58 15.54 -23.98
C LEU A 297 -1.52 16.30 -23.15
N ALA A 298 -0.24 16.05 -23.39
CA ALA A 298 0.84 16.81 -22.76
C ALA A 298 0.82 18.28 -23.21
N GLY A 299 0.64 18.55 -24.51
CA GLY A 299 0.52 19.90 -25.05
C GLY A 299 -0.67 20.65 -24.45
N PHE A 300 -1.80 19.96 -24.26
CA PHE A 300 -2.98 20.51 -23.59
C PHE A 300 -2.71 20.92 -22.14
N TYR A 301 -2.08 20.07 -21.33
CA TYR A 301 -1.76 20.45 -19.94
C TYR A 301 -0.75 21.59 -19.86
N GLY A 302 0.24 21.63 -20.77
CA GLY A 302 1.14 22.77 -20.91
C GLY A 302 0.39 24.05 -21.29
N GLY A 303 -0.57 23.96 -22.23
CA GLY A 303 -1.43 25.06 -22.65
C GLY A 303 -2.27 25.63 -21.51
N ILE A 304 -2.89 24.80 -20.66
CA ILE A 304 -3.66 25.28 -19.49
C ILE A 304 -2.79 26.14 -18.58
N ALA A 305 -1.55 25.71 -18.32
CA ALA A 305 -0.67 26.42 -17.41
C ALA A 305 -0.15 27.75 -18.00
N GLY A 306 -0.08 27.84 -19.33
CA GLY A 306 0.31 29.05 -20.06
C GLY A 306 -0.77 30.12 -20.18
N VAL A 307 -2.04 29.83 -19.84
CA VAL A 307 -3.13 30.82 -19.97
C VAL A 307 -2.89 32.05 -19.09
N SER A 308 -2.29 31.87 -17.92
CA SER A 308 -2.02 32.94 -16.96
C SER A 308 -0.64 33.58 -17.15
N THR A 309 0.06 33.29 -18.25
CA THR A 309 1.39 33.84 -18.56
C THR A 309 1.31 34.84 -19.73
N PRO A 310 2.38 35.60 -20.01
CA PRO A 310 2.43 36.49 -21.17
C PRO A 310 2.23 35.77 -22.52
N ASP A 311 2.40 34.45 -22.58
CA ASP A 311 2.29 33.63 -23.78
C ASP A 311 0.87 33.07 -24.01
N VAL A 312 -0.16 33.78 -23.52
CA VAL A 312 -1.57 33.36 -23.54
C VAL A 312 -2.07 32.96 -24.93
N GLU A 313 -1.63 33.63 -26.00
CA GLU A 313 -2.04 33.29 -27.37
C GLU A 313 -1.54 31.90 -27.81
N ALA A 314 -0.28 31.58 -27.49
CA ALA A 314 0.29 30.26 -27.76
C ALA A 314 -0.37 29.18 -26.89
N ALA A 315 -0.70 29.52 -25.65
CA ALA A 315 -1.44 28.66 -24.73
C ALA A 315 -2.83 28.29 -25.28
N ILE A 316 -3.59 29.27 -25.79
CA ILE A 316 -4.89 29.04 -26.43
C ILE A 316 -4.77 28.14 -27.66
N SER A 317 -3.74 28.35 -28.49
CA SER A 317 -3.49 27.49 -29.65
C SER A 317 -3.31 26.03 -29.23
N ASN A 318 -2.49 25.77 -28.21
CA ASN A 318 -2.28 24.42 -27.67
C ASN A 318 -3.54 23.82 -27.02
N LEU A 319 -4.37 24.63 -26.36
CA LEU A 319 -5.67 24.18 -25.81
C LEU A 319 -6.62 23.66 -26.88
N ASN A 320 -6.62 24.31 -28.05
CA ASN A 320 -7.51 24.02 -29.17
C ASN A 320 -7.05 22.85 -30.05
N GLN A 321 -5.78 22.42 -29.95
CA GLN A 321 -5.25 21.32 -30.76
C GLN A 321 -5.85 19.96 -30.43
N MET A 322 -6.33 19.73 -29.19
CA MET A 322 -6.91 18.44 -28.83
C MET A 322 -8.44 18.41 -29.06
N PRO A 323 -8.98 17.48 -29.88
CA PRO A 323 -10.42 17.37 -30.10
C PRO A 323 -11.20 17.12 -28.79
N ALA A 324 -12.36 17.75 -28.61
CA ALA A 324 -13.17 17.60 -27.39
C ALA A 324 -13.69 16.17 -27.16
N GLY A 325 -13.77 15.36 -28.22
CA GLY A 325 -14.14 13.94 -28.15
C GLY A 325 -13.06 13.04 -27.53
N GLU A 326 -11.81 13.50 -27.50
CA GLU A 326 -10.67 12.75 -26.93
C GLU A 326 -10.47 13.03 -25.44
N LEU A 327 -11.10 14.11 -24.92
CA LEU A 327 -11.04 14.46 -23.51
C LEU A 327 -12.08 13.74 -22.67
N ASN A 328 -11.67 13.31 -21.48
CA ASN A 328 -12.61 12.90 -20.44
C ASN A 328 -13.39 14.11 -19.89
N ALA A 329 -14.45 13.84 -19.12
CA ALA A 329 -15.34 14.89 -18.59
C ALA A 329 -14.62 15.92 -17.71
N ARG A 330 -13.61 15.50 -16.92
CA ARG A 330 -12.87 16.42 -16.03
C ARG A 330 -11.97 17.36 -16.81
N ASP A 331 -11.33 16.85 -17.85
CA ASP A 331 -10.42 17.65 -18.65
C ASP A 331 -11.17 18.55 -19.64
N ARG A 332 -12.38 18.16 -20.09
CA ARG A 332 -13.28 19.09 -20.78
C ARG A 332 -13.64 20.30 -19.91
N ALA A 333 -14.06 20.05 -18.66
CA ALA A 333 -14.33 21.14 -17.72
C ALA A 333 -13.09 22.01 -17.47
N LEU A 334 -11.89 21.41 -17.45
CA LEU A 334 -10.63 22.14 -17.31
C LEU A 334 -10.33 23.02 -18.53
N ARG A 335 -10.62 22.53 -19.75
CA ARG A 335 -10.54 23.33 -20.97
C ARG A 335 -11.49 24.52 -20.91
N ASP A 336 -12.76 24.28 -20.60
CA ASP A 336 -13.78 25.33 -20.57
C ASP A 336 -13.40 26.44 -19.58
N ALA A 337 -12.89 26.06 -18.40
CA ALA A 337 -12.38 27.00 -17.41
C ALA A 337 -11.15 27.79 -17.92
N ALA A 338 -10.18 27.11 -18.54
CA ALA A 338 -9.00 27.74 -19.09
C ALA A 338 -9.34 28.72 -20.23
N THR A 339 -10.27 28.36 -21.12
CA THR A 339 -10.77 29.24 -22.18
C THR A 339 -11.47 30.47 -21.61
N ALA A 340 -12.32 30.31 -20.59
CA ALA A 340 -12.99 31.44 -19.95
C ALA A 340 -11.99 32.43 -19.31
N VAL A 341 -10.93 31.93 -18.68
CA VAL A 341 -9.86 32.78 -18.12
C VAL A 341 -9.09 33.48 -19.24
N ALA A 342 -8.77 32.76 -20.32
CA ALA A 342 -8.05 33.33 -21.46
C ALA A 342 -8.86 34.46 -22.13
N ASP A 343 -10.16 34.26 -22.32
CA ASP A 343 -11.08 35.26 -22.88
C ASP A 343 -11.21 36.49 -21.99
N GLU A 344 -11.13 36.33 -20.66
CA GLU A 344 -11.11 37.45 -19.71
C GLU A 344 -9.81 38.25 -19.81
N ILE A 345 -8.65 37.58 -19.89
CA ILE A 345 -7.34 38.21 -20.00
C ILE A 345 -7.22 38.99 -21.33
N LEU A 346 -7.74 38.42 -22.42
CA LEU A 346 -7.72 39.06 -23.74
C LEU A 346 -8.81 40.11 -23.96
N ARG A 347 -9.76 40.24 -23.01
CA ARG A 347 -10.83 41.22 -23.15
C ARG A 347 -10.25 42.63 -23.15
N ALA A 348 -10.61 43.42 -24.16
CA ALA A 348 -10.24 44.82 -24.22
C ALA A 348 -10.72 45.55 -22.94
N PRO A 349 -9.90 46.42 -22.32
CA PRO A 349 -10.32 47.19 -21.16
C PRO A 349 -11.57 48.01 -21.48
N ASP A 350 -12.61 47.84 -20.67
CA ASP A 350 -13.82 48.66 -20.77
C ASP A 350 -13.55 50.02 -20.07
N PRO A 351 -13.54 51.15 -20.81
CA PRO A 351 -13.34 52.47 -20.21
C PRO A 351 -14.44 52.84 -19.20
N ALA A 352 -15.61 52.19 -19.24
CA ALA A 352 -16.66 52.36 -18.22
C ALA A 352 -16.35 51.63 -16.90
N SER A 353 -15.47 50.62 -16.90
CA SER A 353 -15.06 49.85 -15.70
C SER A 353 -13.97 50.55 -14.86
N LEU A 354 -13.44 51.69 -15.32
CA LEU A 354 -12.59 52.57 -14.51
C LEU A 354 -13.39 53.43 -13.51
N GLY A 355 -14.73 53.41 -13.61
CA GLY A 355 -15.63 53.89 -12.56
C GLY A 355 -15.76 52.84 -11.47
N GLN A 356 -15.48 53.21 -10.22
CA GLN A 356 -15.58 52.29 -9.08
C GLN A 356 -16.93 51.54 -9.03
N GLY A 357 -16.84 50.22 -9.03
CA GLY A 357 -17.75 49.33 -8.31
C GLY A 357 -18.97 48.83 -9.07
N ASN A 358 -18.83 47.67 -9.71
CA ASN A 358 -19.80 46.59 -9.53
C ASN A 358 -19.08 45.25 -9.59
N VAL A 359 -19.05 44.55 -8.46
CA VAL A 359 -18.54 43.18 -8.37
C VAL A 359 -19.46 42.30 -9.23
N PRO A 360 -18.93 41.50 -10.19
CA PRO A 360 -19.77 40.58 -10.94
C PRO A 360 -20.43 39.61 -9.98
N ASN A 361 -21.76 39.65 -9.91
CA ASN A 361 -22.55 38.71 -9.14
C ASN A 361 -22.55 37.36 -9.90
N LEU A 362 -21.63 36.46 -9.55
CA LEU A 362 -21.75 35.06 -9.95
C LEU A 362 -23.01 34.50 -9.27
N PRO A 363 -23.94 33.85 -10.00
CA PRO A 363 -25.12 33.27 -9.39
C PRO A 363 -24.72 32.03 -8.59
N ASN A 364 -24.40 32.22 -7.32
CA ASN A 364 -24.67 31.25 -6.29
C ASN A 364 -24.69 31.95 -4.94
N GLN A 365 -25.90 32.28 -4.48
CA GLN A 365 -26.42 31.99 -3.13
C GLN A 365 -27.59 32.94 -2.80
N GLN A 366 -28.70 32.35 -2.37
CA GLN A 366 -29.52 32.94 -1.32
C GLN A 366 -29.43 32.02 -0.09
N ASN A 367 -28.68 32.52 0.90
CA ASN A 367 -28.89 32.48 2.35
C ASN A 367 -28.91 31.09 3.03
N THR A 368 -28.04 30.83 3.99
CA THR A 368 -28.01 31.58 5.26
C THR A 368 -26.63 31.50 5.93
N GLU A 369 -26.02 32.66 6.18
CA GLU A 369 -25.05 32.84 7.27
C GLU A 369 -25.79 33.41 8.48
N HIS A 370 -25.54 32.87 9.68
CA HIS A 370 -25.28 33.60 10.93
C HIS A 370 -24.96 32.58 12.03
N ASP A 371 -23.68 32.37 12.33
CA ASP A 371 -23.13 32.80 13.62
C ASP A 371 -21.61 32.56 13.63
N ALA A 372 -20.86 33.66 13.60
CA ALA A 372 -19.47 33.68 13.99
C ALA A 372 -19.40 33.72 15.52
N ALA A 373 -19.03 32.60 16.13
CA ALA A 373 -18.48 32.58 17.48
C ALA A 373 -17.16 31.84 17.48
N VAL A 374 -16.08 32.62 17.61
CA VAL A 374 -14.75 32.16 17.97
C VAL A 374 -14.87 31.21 19.17
N THR A 375 -14.59 29.93 18.94
CA THR A 375 -14.07 29.04 19.97
C THR A 375 -12.82 28.42 19.41
N ILE A 376 -11.67 28.91 19.88
CA ILE A 376 -10.41 28.19 19.77
C ILE A 376 -10.60 26.87 20.54
N LYS A 377 -10.87 25.79 19.81
CA LYS A 377 -10.71 24.43 20.31
C LYS A 377 -9.45 23.85 19.69
N THR A 378 -8.40 23.84 20.49
CA THR A 378 -7.28 22.92 20.38
C THR A 378 -7.81 21.50 20.22
N GLY A 379 -7.66 20.93 19.03
CA GLY A 379 -8.07 19.57 18.70
C GLY A 379 -7.29 19.10 17.50
N GLY A 380 -6.11 18.52 17.73
CA GLY A 380 -5.32 17.88 16.69
C GLY A 380 -6.15 16.80 16.00
N GLN A 381 -6.50 17.05 14.74
CA GLN A 381 -6.97 16.00 13.85
C GLN A 381 -5.77 15.14 13.50
N SER A 382 -5.73 13.98 14.15
CA SER A 382 -4.85 12.90 13.75
C SER A 382 -5.23 12.39 12.35
N PRO A 383 -4.23 11.98 11.56
CA PRO A 383 -4.44 11.38 10.25
C PRO A 383 -5.37 10.18 10.41
N GLY A 384 -6.32 10.11 9.48
CA GLY A 384 -7.33 9.07 9.42
C GLY A 384 -6.71 7.70 9.59
N ILE A 385 -7.43 6.87 10.34
CA ILE A 385 -7.19 5.46 10.56
C ILE A 385 -7.03 4.83 9.17
N ALA A 386 -5.78 4.62 8.74
CA ALA A 386 -5.47 3.83 7.56
C ALA A 386 -5.97 2.44 7.89
N GLY A 387 -7.14 2.11 7.33
CA GLY A 387 -7.75 0.80 7.44
C GLY A 387 -6.72 -0.26 7.08
N VAL A 388 -6.84 -1.37 7.79
CA VAL A 388 -6.30 -2.67 7.40
C VAL A 388 -6.61 -2.86 5.89
N GLU A 389 -5.61 -2.67 5.03
CA GLU A 389 -5.80 -2.64 3.57
C GLU A 389 -6.14 -4.06 3.09
N GLN A 390 -7.44 -4.34 2.97
CA GLN A 390 -7.93 -5.41 2.11
C GLN A 390 -7.69 -4.99 0.66
N GLY A 391 -6.93 -5.82 -0.06
CA GLY A 391 -6.65 -5.62 -1.48
C GLY A 391 -7.94 -5.36 -2.27
N ALA A 392 -7.94 -4.25 -3.01
CA ALA A 392 -8.91 -3.81 -4.01
C ALA A 392 -10.24 -4.59 -4.06
N ALA A 393 -11.29 -4.01 -3.45
CA ALA A 393 -12.66 -4.44 -3.68
C ALA A 393 -13.11 -4.00 -5.08
N ALA A 394 -13.23 -4.95 -6.01
CA ALA A 394 -14.09 -4.78 -7.17
C ALA A 394 -15.55 -4.81 -6.70
N LYS A 395 -16.30 -3.74 -6.98
CA LYS A 395 -17.75 -3.67 -6.72
C LYS A 395 -18.48 -4.79 -7.46
N ALA A 396 -19.09 -5.73 -6.73
CA ALA A 396 -20.17 -6.55 -7.25
C ALA A 396 -21.52 -5.92 -6.85
N ALA A 397 -22.43 -5.80 -7.81
CA ALA A 397 -23.82 -5.41 -7.62
C ALA A 397 -24.58 -6.46 -6.77
N PRO A 398 -25.73 -6.14 -6.15
CA PRO A 398 -26.32 -7.00 -5.13
C PRO A 398 -26.98 -8.22 -5.77
N VAL A 399 -26.66 -9.43 -5.28
CA VAL A 399 -27.36 -10.66 -5.67
C VAL A 399 -28.15 -11.20 -4.47
N SER A 400 -29.42 -11.50 -4.76
CA SER A 400 -30.42 -12.02 -3.84
C SER A 400 -30.05 -13.39 -3.26
N LYS A 401 -30.66 -13.69 -2.10
CA LYS A 401 -30.59 -14.95 -1.37
C LYS A 401 -30.83 -16.21 -2.24
N GLY A 402 -29.92 -17.18 -2.09
CA GLY A 402 -30.00 -18.58 -2.55
C GLY A 402 -28.75 -18.96 -3.36
N GLY A 403 -27.97 -20.00 -3.09
CA GLY A 403 -27.98 -21.08 -2.11
C GLY A 403 -26.94 -22.13 -2.56
N GLY A 404 -25.85 -22.28 -1.82
CA GLY A 404 -25.04 -23.51 -1.62
C GLY A 404 -24.33 -24.25 -2.78
N GLN A 405 -24.74 -24.14 -4.05
CA GLN A 405 -24.23 -25.03 -5.12
C GLN A 405 -23.14 -24.44 -6.04
N GLU A 406 -22.99 -23.11 -6.12
CA GLU A 406 -22.02 -22.46 -7.03
C GLU A 406 -20.56 -22.51 -6.52
N ALA A 407 -20.35 -22.48 -5.21
CA ALA A 407 -19.00 -22.53 -4.62
C ALA A 407 -18.30 -23.88 -4.87
N ASP A 408 -19.05 -24.99 -4.80
CA ASP A 408 -18.53 -26.32 -5.12
C ASP A 408 -18.25 -26.49 -6.62
N SER A 409 -19.05 -25.84 -7.49
CA SER A 409 -18.85 -25.91 -8.94
C SER A 409 -17.59 -25.14 -9.40
N SER A 410 -17.31 -23.99 -8.80
CA SER A 410 -16.12 -23.19 -9.10
C SER A 410 -14.82 -23.82 -8.56
N PHE A 411 -14.86 -24.44 -7.38
CA PHE A 411 -13.74 -25.22 -6.85
C PHE A 411 -13.45 -26.46 -7.70
N ASN A 412 -14.48 -27.22 -8.08
CA ASN A 412 -14.30 -28.38 -8.95
C ASN A 412 -13.81 -27.99 -10.35
N ALA A 413 -14.29 -26.87 -10.91
CA ALA A 413 -13.79 -26.32 -12.17
C ALA A 413 -12.29 -26.00 -12.09
N PHE A 414 -11.84 -25.33 -11.02
CA PHE A 414 -10.43 -25.01 -10.79
C PHE A 414 -9.54 -26.28 -10.67
N VAL A 415 -10.01 -27.31 -9.97
CA VAL A 415 -9.29 -28.58 -9.84
C VAL A 415 -9.19 -29.31 -11.18
N THR A 416 -10.27 -29.31 -11.98
CA THR A 416 -10.25 -29.92 -13.32
C THR A 416 -9.34 -29.17 -14.30
N THR A 417 -9.35 -27.83 -14.28
CA THR A 417 -8.46 -27.02 -15.13
C THR A 417 -7.00 -27.20 -14.74
N SER A 418 -6.71 -27.31 -13.44
CA SER A 418 -5.35 -27.53 -12.95
C SER A 418 -4.82 -28.92 -13.31
N ARG A 419 -5.66 -29.97 -13.23
CA ARG A 419 -5.29 -31.32 -13.70
C ARG A 419 -5.06 -31.38 -15.20
N SER A 420 -5.93 -30.75 -16.00
CA SER A 420 -5.76 -30.68 -17.45
C SER A 420 -4.46 -29.97 -17.88
N LYS A 421 -4.02 -28.94 -17.13
CA LYS A 421 -2.74 -28.27 -17.38
C LYS A 421 -1.53 -29.16 -17.02
N LEU A 422 -1.63 -29.97 -15.96
CA LEU A 422 -0.58 -30.93 -15.61
C LEU A 422 -0.48 -32.07 -16.63
N ASP A 423 -1.61 -32.60 -17.11
CA ASP A 423 -1.64 -33.62 -18.15
C ASP A 423 -1.08 -33.11 -19.49
N ALA A 424 -1.30 -31.81 -19.80
CA ALA A 424 -0.70 -31.17 -20.97
C ALA A 424 0.83 -31.03 -20.84
N ILE A 425 1.34 -30.71 -19.65
CA ILE A 425 2.78 -30.61 -19.37
C ILE A 425 3.42 -32.00 -19.44
N ASP A 426 2.80 -33.03 -18.87
CA ASP A 426 3.28 -34.41 -18.96
C ASP A 426 3.24 -34.96 -20.40
N GLY A 427 2.26 -34.53 -21.20
CA GLY A 427 2.20 -34.82 -22.63
C GLY A 427 3.37 -34.20 -23.41
N MET A 428 3.74 -32.96 -23.10
CA MET A 428 4.88 -32.27 -23.71
C MET A 428 6.22 -32.88 -23.26
N LEU A 429 6.33 -33.35 -22.01
CA LEU A 429 7.53 -34.02 -21.51
C LEU A 429 7.74 -35.40 -22.15
N LYS A 430 6.67 -36.13 -22.49
CA LYS A 430 6.76 -37.39 -23.24
C LYS A 430 7.10 -37.21 -24.72
N GLN A 431 6.73 -36.08 -25.32
CA GLN A 431 7.10 -35.76 -26.71
C GLN A 431 8.56 -35.29 -26.85
N GLY A 432 9.19 -34.85 -25.75
CA GLY A 432 10.59 -34.42 -25.72
C GLY A 432 11.62 -35.53 -25.42
N SER A 433 11.21 -36.81 -25.31
CA SER A 433 12.11 -37.93 -24.96
C SER A 433 12.41 -38.92 -26.10
N HIS A 434 12.40 -38.46 -27.36
CA HIS A 434 12.87 -39.24 -28.51
C HIS A 434 14.02 -38.56 -29.24
#